data_AF-A0A943E2U4-F1
#
_entry.id   AF-A0A943E2U4-F1
#
_cell.length_a   1.000
_cell.length_b   1.000
_cell.length_c   1.000
_cell.angle_alpha   90.00
_cell.angle_beta   90.00
_cell.angle_gamma   90.00
#
_symmetry.space_group_name_H-M   'P 1'
#
loop_
_entity.id
_entity.type
_entity.pdbx_description
1 polymer ?
#
loop_
_entity_poly.entity_id
_entity_poly.type
_entity_poly.pdbx_seq_one_letter_code
_entity_poly.pdbx_strand_id
1 'polypeptide(L)'
;MTSIISNLLIILGGVIILRNQAFSTATLTTMVVIVAGFGWIVEGVMSILESELSSNRALAILSGALSIIAGMFVFIYPLWSAKMLVIFSGAALLVFGVTLIVRAIQFGKLVH
;
A
#
# COMPACT_ATOMS: atom_id res chain seq x y z
N MET A 1 20.48 24.89 22.01
CA MET A 1 21.11 23.62 22.45
C MET A 1 20.30 22.41 22.00
N THR A 2 19.01 22.33 22.30
CA THR A 2 18.11 21.23 21.88
C THR A 2 18.08 21.00 20.36
N SER A 3 18.05 22.07 19.55
CA SER A 3 18.06 21.97 18.09
C SER A 3 19.38 21.43 17.52
N ILE A 4 20.52 21.71 18.16
CA ILE A 4 21.84 21.24 17.70
C ILE A 4 21.97 19.73 17.93
N ILE A 5 21.53 19.27 19.10
CA ILE A 5 21.53 17.84 19.45
C ILE A 5 20.58 17.08 18.52
N SER A 6 19.39 17.61 18.25
CA SER A 6 18.45 17.01 17.30
C SER A 6 19.02 16.95 15.88
N ASN A 7 19.62 18.03 15.38
CA ASN A 7 20.24 18.04 14.04
C ASN A 7 21.38 17.03 13.93
N LEU A 8 22.22 16.90 14.97
CA LEU A 8 23.31 15.93 14.98
C LEU A 8 22.76 14.49 14.98
N LEU A 9 21.71 14.22 15.76
CA LEU A 9 21.03 12.92 15.78
C LEU A 9 20.41 12.57 14.42
N ILE A 10 19.81 13.54 13.70
CA ILE A 10 19.25 13.33 12.36
C ILE A 10 20.36 12.96 11.37
N ILE A 11 21.50 13.66 11.39
CA ILE A 11 22.63 13.36 10.49
C ILE A 11 23.18 11.95 10.77
N LEU A 12 23.44 11.62 12.04
CA LEU A 12 23.95 10.31 12.42
C LEU A 12 22.95 9.19 12.09
N GLY A 13 21.67 9.40 12.40
CA GLY A 13 20.58 8.49 12.06
C GLY A 13 20.50 8.26 10.55
N GLY A 14 20.58 9.32 9.74
CA GLY A 14 20.60 9.23 8.29
C GLY A 14 21.75 8.38 7.77
N VAL A 15 22.97 8.58 8.26
CA VAL A 15 24.14 7.78 7.87
C VAL A 15 23.96 6.30 8.23
N ILE A 16 23.42 5.99 9.42
CA ILE A 16 23.18 4.61 9.87
C ILE A 16 22.13 3.92 8.99
N ILE A 17 21.03 4.61 8.70
CA ILE A 17 19.95 4.13 7.82
C ILE A 17 20.49 3.81 6.42
N LEU A 18 21.32 4.70 5.86
CA LEU A 18 21.92 4.51 4.54
C LEU A 18 22.95 3.37 4.51
N ARG A 19 23.64 3.12 5.63
CA ARG A 19 24.64 2.04 5.71
C ARG A 19 24.01 0.67 5.92
N ASN A 20 22.83 0.60 6.54
CA ASN A 20 22.07 -0.64 6.73
C ASN A 20 20.78 -0.63 5.92
N GLN A 21 20.94 -0.71 4.60
CA GLN A 21 19.84 -0.67 3.62
C GLN A 21 18.82 -1.78 3.88
N ALA A 22 19.25 -3.01 4.16
CA ALA A 22 18.34 -4.14 4.34
C ALA A 22 17.38 -3.94 5.52
N PHE A 23 17.90 -3.49 6.66
CA PHE A 23 17.07 -3.22 7.83
C PHE A 23 16.19 -1.98 7.63
N SER A 24 16.75 -0.91 7.05
CA SER A 24 16.00 0.31 6.74
C SER A 24 14.82 0.04 5.81
N THR A 25 15.04 -0.68 4.71
CA THR A 25 13.98 -1.03 3.77
C THR A 25 12.90 -1.87 4.45
N ALA A 26 13.27 -2.86 5.27
CA ALA A 26 12.31 -3.66 6.00
C ALA A 26 11.44 -2.79 6.91
N THR A 27 12.04 -1.91 7.73
CA THR A 27 11.31 -1.03 8.63
C THR A 27 10.37 -0.08 7.88
N LEU A 28 10.87 0.62 6.86
CA LEU A 28 10.06 1.58 6.10
C LEU A 28 8.92 0.89 5.35
N THR A 29 9.19 -0.25 4.71
CA THR A 29 8.16 -1.03 4.01
C THR A 29 7.09 -1.50 4.98
N THR A 30 7.48 -2.01 6.16
CA THR A 30 6.53 -2.42 7.20
C THR A 30 5.68 -1.24 7.68
N MET A 31 6.25 -0.04 7.83
CA MET A 31 5.46 1.16 8.17
C MET A 31 4.40 1.47 7.11
N VAL A 32 4.77 1.48 5.82
CA VAL A 32 3.82 1.71 4.71
C VAL A 32 2.71 0.66 4.71
N VAL A 33 3.08 -0.60 4.92
CA VAL A 33 2.15 -1.73 4.91
C VAL A 33 1.17 -1.67 6.07
N ILE A 34 1.61 -1.25 7.27
CA ILE A 34 0.71 -1.06 8.41
C ILE A 34 -0.32 0.04 8.12
N VAL A 35 0.11 1.14 7.51
CA VAL A 35 -0.81 2.22 7.10
C VAL A 35 -1.80 1.72 6.04
N ALA A 36 -1.34 0.95 5.06
CA ALA A 36 -2.22 0.33 4.07
C ALA A 36 -3.23 -0.64 4.71
N GLY A 37 -2.78 -1.48 5.66
CA GLY A 37 -3.64 -2.39 6.40
C GLY A 37 -4.74 -1.68 7.18
N PHE A 38 -4.42 -0.53 7.80
CA PHE A 38 -5.43 0.34 8.41
C PHE A 38 -6.43 0.86 7.37
N GLY A 39 -5.93 1.32 6.22
CA GLY A 39 -6.77 1.79 5.11
C GLY A 39 -7.79 0.75 4.65
N TRP A 40 -7.38 -0.52 4.52
CA TRP A 40 -8.30 -1.59 4.13
C TRP A 40 -9.39 -1.88 5.16
N ILE A 41 -9.09 -1.76 6.44
CA ILE A 41 -10.13 -1.88 7.48
C ILE A 41 -11.16 -0.76 7.31
N VAL A 42 -10.69 0.49 7.16
CA VAL A 42 -11.58 1.64 6.98
C VAL A 42 -12.43 1.49 5.72
N GLU A 43 -11.81 1.16 4.58
CA GLU A 43 -12.49 0.92 3.31
C GLU A 43 -13.51 -0.22 3.43
N GLY A 44 -13.17 -1.28 4.17
CA GLY A 44 -14.07 -2.40 4.38
C GLY A 44 -15.30 -2.05 5.22
N VAL A 45 -15.12 -1.24 6.27
CA VAL A 45 -16.23 -0.70 7.05
C VAL A 45 -17.12 0.18 6.17
N MET A 46 -16.53 1.10 5.39
CA MET A 46 -17.29 1.98 4.49
C MET A 46 -18.07 1.20 3.43
N SER A 47 -17.46 0.17 2.83
CA SER A 47 -18.13 -0.72 1.85
C SER A 47 -19.37 -1.41 2.42
N ILE A 48 -19.36 -1.77 3.71
CA ILE A 48 -20.53 -2.36 4.37
C ILE A 48 -21.60 -1.30 4.64
N LEU A 49 -21.21 -0.10 5.08
CA LEU A 49 -22.14 0.99 5.34
C LEU A 49 -22.84 1.47 4.06
N GLU A 50 -22.11 1.57 2.95
CA GLU A 50 -22.65 1.97 1.65
C GLU A 50 -23.39 0.85 0.92
N SER A 51 -23.39 -0.37 1.47
CA SER A 51 -24.00 -1.53 0.82
C SER A 51 -25.50 -1.35 0.57
N GLU A 52 -26.20 -0.55 1.38
CA GLU A 52 -27.62 -0.25 1.24
C GLU A 52 -27.95 0.62 0.02
N LEU A 53 -26.99 1.44 -0.41
CA LEU A 53 -27.11 2.29 -1.60
C LEU A 53 -26.59 1.59 -2.86
N SER A 54 -25.88 0.48 -2.70
CA SER A 54 -25.27 -0.25 -3.80
C SER A 54 -26.30 -1.09 -4.56
N SER A 55 -26.18 -1.12 -5.89
CA SER A 55 -27.02 -1.95 -6.76
C SER A 55 -26.88 -3.46 -6.46
N ASN A 56 -25.77 -3.87 -5.82
CA ASN A 56 -25.54 -5.27 -5.47
C ASN A 56 -25.01 -5.40 -4.03
N ARG A 57 -25.91 -5.19 -3.08
CA ARG A 57 -25.65 -5.20 -1.62
C ARG A 57 -24.84 -6.41 -1.15
N ALA A 58 -25.08 -7.58 -1.71
CA ALA A 58 -24.35 -8.80 -1.36
C ALA A 58 -22.84 -8.69 -1.68
N LEU A 59 -22.47 -8.15 -2.85
CA LEU A 59 -21.06 -7.96 -3.21
C LEU A 59 -20.38 -6.90 -2.35
N ALA A 60 -21.06 -5.79 -2.05
CA ALA A 60 -20.52 -4.72 -1.22
C ALA A 60 -20.22 -5.19 0.22
N ILE A 61 -21.08 -6.04 0.78
CA ILE A 61 -20.84 -6.65 2.09
C ILE A 61 -19.68 -7.65 2.02
N LEU A 62 -19.62 -8.49 0.98
CA LEU A 62 -18.55 -9.46 0.81
C LEU A 62 -17.18 -8.81 0.61
N SER A 63 -17.09 -7.77 -0.24
CA SER A 63 -15.85 -7.01 -0.45
C SER A 63 -15.43 -6.29 0.83
N GLY A 64 -16.39 -5.73 1.58
CA GLY A 64 -16.11 -5.05 2.83
C GLY A 64 -15.55 -6.00 3.90
N ALA A 65 -16.20 -7.15 4.10
CA ALA A 65 -15.71 -8.18 5.01
C ALA A 65 -14.31 -8.70 4.62
N LEU A 66 -14.09 -8.94 3.32
CA LEU A 66 -12.79 -9.37 2.81
C LEU A 66 -11.69 -8.33 3.08
N SER A 67 -11.99 -7.05 2.87
CA SER A 67 -11.06 -5.94 3.12
C SER A 67 -10.67 -5.83 4.60
N ILE A 68 -11.64 -5.96 5.51
CA ILE A 68 -11.37 -5.96 6.96
C ILE A 68 -10.47 -7.14 7.35
N ILE A 69 -10.77 -8.34 6.85
CA ILE A 69 -9.97 -9.53 7.13
C ILE A 69 -8.55 -9.34 6.60
N ALA A 70 -8.39 -8.84 5.37
CA ALA A 70 -7.09 -8.56 4.78
C ALA A 70 -6.28 -7.56 5.64
N GLY A 71 -6.91 -6.47 6.08
CA GLY A 71 -6.28 -5.52 6.99
C GLY A 71 -5.86 -6.15 8.32
N MET A 72 -6.70 -7.02 8.90
CA MET A 72 -6.35 -7.73 10.13
C MET A 72 -5.14 -8.67 9.97
N PHE A 73 -5.05 -9.39 8.85
CA PHE A 73 -3.88 -10.22 8.53
C PHE A 73 -2.59 -9.40 8.45
N VAL A 74 -2.65 -8.17 7.94
CA VAL A 74 -1.51 -7.26 7.89
C VAL A 74 -0.98 -6.95 9.29
N PHE A 75 -1.87 -6.70 10.26
CA PHE A 75 -1.46 -6.41 11.63
C PHE A 75 -0.91 -7.64 12.36
N ILE A 76 -1.44 -8.84 12.10
CA ILE A 76 -0.96 -10.07 12.73
C ILE A 76 0.42 -10.46 12.19
N TYR A 77 0.65 -10.32 10.88
CA TYR A 77 1.90 -10.73 10.23
C TYR A 77 2.53 -9.58 9.42
N PRO A 78 3.02 -8.52 10.05
CA PRO A 78 3.43 -7.28 9.37
C PRO A 78 4.64 -7.47 8.45
N LEU A 79 5.62 -8.27 8.84
CA LEU A 79 6.82 -8.52 8.03
C LEU A 79 6.53 -9.38 6.78
N TRP A 80 5.67 -10.39 6.93
CA TRP A 80 5.32 -11.29 5.83
C TRP A 80 4.39 -10.60 4.84
N SER A 81 3.39 -9.89 5.37
CA SER A 81 2.49 -9.04 4.59
C SER A 81 3.27 -7.99 3.82
N ALA A 82 4.28 -7.35 4.43
CA ALA A 82 5.10 -6.37 3.74
C ALA A 82 5.80 -6.94 2.49
N LYS A 83 6.41 -8.12 2.61
CA LYS A 83 7.03 -8.77 1.45
C LYS A 83 6.01 -9.11 0.37
N MET A 84 4.89 -9.70 0.74
CA MET A 84 3.87 -10.12 -0.21
C MET A 84 3.22 -8.93 -0.92
N LEU A 85 2.91 -7.86 -0.20
CA LEU A 85 2.31 -6.66 -0.79
C LEU A 85 3.28 -5.92 -1.70
N VAL A 86 4.58 -5.90 -1.40
CA VAL A 86 5.57 -5.35 -2.32
C VAL A 86 5.63 -6.16 -3.62
N ILE A 87 5.66 -7.48 -3.54
CA ILE A 87 5.69 -8.34 -4.74
C ILE A 87 4.40 -8.17 -5.55
N PHE A 88 3.25 -8.21 -4.87
CA PHE A 88 1.94 -8.07 -5.49
C PHE A 88 1.77 -6.70 -6.15
N SER A 89 2.10 -5.61 -5.44
CA SER A 89 2.02 -4.25 -5.99
C SER A 89 3.00 -4.06 -7.15
N GLY A 90 4.22 -4.59 -7.06
CA GLY A 90 5.18 -4.58 -8.16
C GLY A 90 4.65 -5.28 -9.42
N ALA A 91 4.07 -6.48 -9.25
CA ALA A 91 3.45 -7.21 -10.35
C ALA A 91 2.24 -6.45 -10.93
N ALA A 92 1.38 -5.90 -10.08
CA ALA A 92 0.22 -5.11 -10.49
C ALA A 92 0.65 -3.85 -11.28
N LEU A 93 1.67 -3.14 -10.80
CA LEU A 93 2.22 -1.95 -11.47
C LEU A 93 2.81 -2.30 -12.85
N LEU A 94 3.45 -3.46 -13.00
CA LEU A 94 3.90 -3.93 -14.31
C LEU A 94 2.72 -4.15 -15.27
N VAL A 95 1.67 -4.81 -14.82
CA VAL A 95 0.46 -5.05 -15.63
C VAL A 95 -0.23 -3.74 -16.01
N PHE A 96 -0.39 -2.81 -15.05
CA PHE A 96 -0.96 -1.50 -15.33
C PHE A 96 -0.07 -0.70 -16.29
N GLY A 97 1.25 -0.72 -16.12
CA GLY A 97 2.19 -0.07 -17.01
C GLY A 97 2.06 -0.56 -18.45
N VAL A 98 2.05 -1.88 -18.66
CA VAL A 98 1.84 -2.48 -19.99
C VAL A 98 0.49 -2.07 -20.57
N THR A 99 -0.57 -2.13 -19.77
CA THR A 99 -1.92 -1.76 -20.20
C THR A 99 -2.00 -0.30 -20.64
N LEU A 100 -1.35 0.61 -19.92
CA LEU A 100 -1.32 2.03 -20.26
C LEU A 100 -0.56 2.29 -21.57
N ILE A 101 0.56 1.60 -21.81
CA ILE A 101 1.30 1.69 -23.08
C ILE A 101 0.43 1.24 -24.26
N VAL A 102 -0.25 0.10 -24.12
CA VAL A 102 -1.14 -0.41 -25.17
C VAL A 102 -2.24 0.59 -25.49
N ARG A 103 -2.89 1.14 -24.46
CA ARG A 103 -3.94 2.16 -24.63
C ARG A 103 -3.41 3.42 -25.31
N ALA A 104 -2.21 3.89 -24.94
CA ALA A 104 -1.60 5.07 -25.56
C ALA A 104 -1.36 4.87 -27.07
N ILE A 105 -0.89 3.69 -27.48
CA ILE A 105 -0.69 3.35 -28.90
C ILE A 105 -2.04 3.30 -29.65
N GLN A 106 -3.09 2.75 -29.03
CA GLN A 106 -4.43 2.70 -29.63
C GLN A 106 -5.01 4.10 -29.83
N PHE A 107 -4.88 5.00 -28.85
CA PHE A 107 -5.33 6.39 -29.00
C PHE A 107 -4.55 7.13 -30.09
N GLY A 108 -3.24 6.93 -30.19
CA GLY A 108 -2.44 7.52 -31.29
C GLY A 108 -2.89 7.09 -32.69
N LYS A 109 -3.48 5.89 -32.82
CA LYS A 109 -4.02 5.39 -34.09
C LYS A 109 -5.42 5.89 -34.44
N LEU A 110 -6.17 6.41 -33.46
CA LEU A 110 -7.53 6.95 -33.69
C LEU A 110 -7.53 8.43 -34.08
N VAL A 111 -6.40 9.12 -33.89
CA VAL A 111 -6.23 10.55 -34.18
C VAL A 111 -5.66 10.80 -35.59
N HIS A 112 -5.15 9.76 -36.26
CA HIS A 112 -4.74 9.77 -37.66
C HIS A 112 -5.81 9.14 -38.56
#